data_AF-A0A292YBE5-F1
#
_entry.id   AF-A0A292YBE5-F1
#
_cell.length_a   1.000
_cell.length_b   1.000
_cell.length_c   1.000
_cell.angle_alpha   90.00
_cell.angle_beta   90.00
_cell.angle_gamma   90.00
#
_symmetry.space_group_name_H-M   'P 1'
#
loop_
_entity.id
_entity.type
_entity.pdbx_description
1 polymer ?
#
loop_
_entity_poly.entity_id
_entity_poly.type
_entity_poly.pdbx_seq_one_letter_code
_entity_poly.pdbx_strand_id
1 'polypeptide(L)'
;MNLDIESFISLKLSNTLNTMRKVFNKAILEYDISSEQYIVLKLINEKKLTPTKIADILNKDKAAITRFINALEHKKLIKKENFIDKRSYKIVITEKGKTVLKDIDNIVLKFRKKIEKNISKEKIECLFEVLAKIEKIMKD
;
A
#
# COMPACT_ATOMS: atom_id res chain seq x y z
N MET A 1 -25.63 -23.83 -8.09
CA MET A 1 -24.77 -23.06 -7.16
C MET A 1 -25.58 -21.84 -6.74
N ASN A 2 -26.00 -21.75 -5.47
CA ASN A 2 -26.71 -20.57 -4.99
C ASN A 2 -25.71 -19.42 -4.92
N LEU A 3 -25.93 -18.37 -5.71
CA LEU A 3 -25.15 -17.13 -5.69
C LEU A 3 -25.63 -16.26 -4.52
N ASP A 4 -25.48 -16.77 -3.30
CA ASP A 4 -25.67 -15.95 -2.11
C ASP A 4 -24.55 -14.90 -2.07
N ILE A 5 -24.92 -13.62 -1.97
CA ILE A 5 -24.00 -12.48 -1.86
C ILE A 5 -22.97 -12.72 -0.75
N GLU A 6 -23.36 -13.44 0.32
CA GLU A 6 -22.44 -13.71 1.40
C GLU A 6 -21.34 -14.72 1.04
N SER A 7 -21.52 -15.56 0.03
CA SER A 7 -20.50 -16.50 -0.44
C SER A 7 -19.43 -15.87 -1.36
N PHE A 8 -19.61 -14.60 -1.77
CA PHE A 8 -18.69 -13.92 -2.68
C PHE A 8 -17.39 -13.56 -1.95
N ILE A 9 -16.32 -14.30 -2.27
CA ILE A 9 -14.96 -14.06 -1.78
C ILE A 9 -14.54 -12.60 -2.04
N SER A 10 -14.86 -12.05 -3.21
CA SER A 10 -14.56 -10.67 -3.58
C SER A 10 -15.19 -9.64 -2.62
N LEU A 11 -16.42 -9.86 -2.18
CA LEU A 11 -17.11 -9.00 -1.23
C LEU A 11 -16.47 -9.08 0.16
N LYS A 12 -16.15 -10.30 0.62
CA LYS A 12 -15.47 -10.52 1.92
C LYS A 12 -14.10 -9.85 1.96
N LEU A 13 -13.30 -9.99 0.91
CA LEU A 13 -12.01 -9.32 0.77
C LEU A 13 -12.16 -7.80 0.77
N SER A 14 -13.09 -7.28 -0.03
CA SER A 14 -13.31 -5.83 -0.14
C SER A 14 -13.76 -5.21 1.18
N ASN A 15 -14.73 -5.82 1.87
CA ASN A 15 -15.22 -5.31 3.15
C ASN A 15 -14.15 -5.37 4.25
N THR A 16 -13.37 -6.45 4.28
CA THR A 16 -12.25 -6.59 5.22
C THR A 16 -11.19 -5.52 4.96
N LEU A 17 -10.78 -5.35 3.70
CA LEU A 17 -9.80 -4.33 3.29
C LEU A 17 -10.29 -2.91 3.61
N ASN A 18 -11.55 -2.60 3.30
CA ASN A 18 -12.14 -1.29 3.58
C ASN A 18 -12.18 -1.00 5.09
N THR A 19 -12.51 -2.00 5.91
CA THR A 19 -12.48 -1.88 7.37
C THR A 19 -11.07 -1.62 7.87
N MET A 20 -10.08 -2.38 7.41
CA MET A 20 -8.67 -2.16 7.76
C MET A 20 -8.20 -0.76 7.37
N ARG A 21 -8.51 -0.30 6.15
CA ARG A 21 -8.18 1.04 5.67
C ARG A 21 -8.84 2.14 6.49
N LYS A 22 -10.13 2.00 6.83
CA LYS A 22 -10.84 2.98 7.67
C LYS A 22 -10.17 3.15 9.02
N VAL A 23 -9.84 2.04 9.70
CA VAL A 23 -9.19 2.07 11.01
C VAL A 23 -7.77 2.62 10.89
N PHE A 24 -7.00 2.21 9.88
CA PHE A 24 -5.64 2.68 9.68
C PHE A 24 -5.58 4.17 9.31
N ASN A 25 -6.40 4.62 8.36
CA ASN A 25 -6.51 6.05 7.98
C ASN A 25 -6.87 6.93 9.18
N LYS A 26 -7.76 6.45 10.06
CA LYS A 26 -8.07 7.17 11.31
C LYS A 26 -6.84 7.29 12.22
N ALA A 27 -6.02 6.24 12.30
CA ALA A 27 -4.83 6.23 13.15
C ALA A 27 -3.69 7.11 12.63
N ILE A 28 -3.66 7.41 11.33
CA ILE A 28 -2.61 8.23 10.69
C ILE A 28 -3.12 9.60 10.22
N LEU A 29 -4.31 10.01 10.67
CA LEU A 29 -4.97 11.23 10.19
C LEU A 29 -4.10 12.48 10.37
N GLU A 30 -3.34 12.55 11.47
CA GLU A 30 -2.45 13.67 11.80
C GLU A 30 -1.30 13.87 10.79
N TYR A 31 -0.91 12.81 10.06
CA TYR A 31 0.17 12.89 9.07
C TYR A 31 -0.31 13.41 7.71
N ASP A 32 -1.61 13.68 7.57
CA ASP A 32 -2.26 14.01 6.29
C ASP A 32 -1.79 13.04 5.20
N ILE A 33 -2.01 11.74 5.38
CA ILE A 33 -1.64 10.72 4.39
C ILE A 33 -2.68 9.61 4.40
N SER A 34 -2.98 9.03 3.24
CA SER A 34 -3.85 7.84 3.16
C SER A 34 -3.05 6.55 3.24
N SER A 35 -3.74 5.44 3.53
CA SER A 35 -3.16 4.09 3.52
C SER A 35 -2.45 3.76 2.20
N GLU A 36 -3.04 4.16 1.07
CA GLU A 36 -2.47 3.96 -0.25
C GLU A 36 -1.23 4.85 -0.48
N GLN A 37 -1.28 6.11 -0.05
CA GLN A 37 -0.15 7.03 -0.13
C GLN A 37 1.02 6.55 0.75
N TYR A 38 0.74 6.02 1.94
CA TYR A 38 1.74 5.40 2.82
C TYR A 38 2.45 4.22 2.14
N ILE A 39 1.71 3.31 1.50
CA ILE A 39 2.30 2.19 0.76
C ILE A 39 3.21 2.68 -0.38
N VAL A 40 2.80 3.72 -1.11
CA VAL A 40 3.63 4.32 -2.17
C VAL A 40 4.90 4.94 -1.57
N LEU A 41 4.78 5.68 -0.47
CA LEU A 41 5.92 6.28 0.24
C LEU A 41 6.90 5.21 0.74
N LYS A 42 6.38 4.10 1.28
CA LYS A 42 7.19 2.95 1.73
C LYS A 42 7.97 2.34 0.57
N LEU A 43 7.30 2.08 -0.56
CA LEU A 43 7.94 1.53 -1.75
C LEU A 43 9.04 2.46 -2.32
N ILE A 44 8.80 3.77 -2.33
CA ILE A 44 9.80 4.77 -2.75
C ILE A 44 11.02 4.75 -1.82
N ASN A 45 10.82 4.59 -0.51
CA ASN A 45 11.91 4.55 0.46
C ASN A 45 12.73 3.25 0.38
N GLU A 46 12.07 2.10 0.27
CA GLU A 46 12.75 0.80 0.29
C GLU A 46 13.39 0.43 -1.04
N LYS A 47 12.81 0.90 -2.15
CA LYS A 47 13.18 0.46 -3.49
C LYS A 47 13.32 1.67 -4.41
N LYS A 48 14.39 1.72 -5.19
CA LYS A 48 14.62 2.75 -6.23
C LYS A 48 13.74 2.47 -7.46
N LEU A 49 12.42 2.47 -7.30
CA LEU A 49 11.44 2.09 -8.33
C LEU A 49 10.99 3.28 -9.17
N THR A 50 10.65 2.98 -10.42
CA THR A 50 9.92 3.91 -11.28
C THR A 50 8.42 3.90 -10.93
N PRO A 51 7.67 4.97 -11.24
CA PRO A 51 6.21 4.99 -11.06
C PRO A 51 5.50 3.82 -11.74
N THR A 52 5.96 3.41 -12.93
CA THR A 52 5.45 2.23 -13.64
C THR A 52 5.61 0.97 -12.80
N LYS A 53 6.80 0.75 -12.20
CA LYS A 53 7.01 -0.45 -11.41
C LYS A 53 6.21 -0.46 -10.11
N ILE A 54 5.96 0.71 -9.51
CA ILE A 54 5.05 0.86 -8.37
C ILE A 54 3.61 0.49 -8.76
N ALA A 55 3.15 0.93 -9.94
CA ALA A 55 1.83 0.59 -10.47
C ALA A 55 1.65 -0.92 -10.64
N ASP A 56 2.66 -1.59 -11.22
CA ASP A 56 2.65 -3.03 -11.41
C ASP A 56 2.60 -3.79 -10.07
N ILE A 57 3.43 -3.39 -9.09
CA ILE A 57 3.47 -4.03 -7.76
C ILE A 57 2.14 -3.89 -7.02
N LEU A 58 1.49 -2.74 -7.14
CA LEU A 58 0.24 -2.45 -6.43
C LEU A 58 -1.02 -2.88 -7.18
N ASN A 59 -0.86 -3.46 -8.38
CA ASN A 59 -1.95 -3.76 -9.31
C ASN A 59 -2.91 -2.56 -9.47
N LYS A 60 -2.33 -1.38 -9.75
CA LYS A 60 -3.05 -0.11 -9.90
C LYS A 60 -2.73 0.52 -11.24
N ASP A 61 -3.68 1.29 -11.76
CA ASP A 61 -3.43 2.09 -12.95
C ASP A 61 -2.37 3.19 -12.68
N LYS A 62 -1.67 3.59 -13.74
CA LYS A 62 -0.61 4.61 -13.67
C LYS A 62 -1.13 5.98 -13.21
N ALA A 63 -2.40 6.30 -13.49
CA ALA A 63 -2.99 7.59 -13.10
C ALA A 63 -3.19 7.66 -11.57
N ALA A 64 -3.60 6.57 -10.92
CA ALA A 64 -3.71 6.45 -9.47
C ALA A 64 -2.35 6.64 -8.80
N ILE A 65 -1.30 5.96 -9.30
CA ILE A 65 0.06 6.12 -8.77
C ILE A 65 0.57 7.54 -8.96
N THR A 66 0.31 8.15 -10.12
CA THR A 66 0.68 9.54 -10.39
C THR A 66 -0.02 10.50 -9.43
N ARG A 67 -1.33 10.31 -9.15
CA ARG A 67 -2.06 11.09 -8.14
C ARG A 67 -1.43 10.96 -6.76
N PHE A 68 -1.05 9.75 -6.35
CA PHE A 68 -0.41 9.53 -5.06
C PHE A 68 0.97 10.19 -4.98
N ILE A 69 1.79 10.06 -6.02
CA ILE A 69 3.10 10.72 -6.10
C ILE A 69 2.94 12.25 -6.00
N ASN A 70 2.04 12.84 -6.79
CA ASN A 70 1.84 14.29 -6.75
C ASN A 70 1.35 14.77 -5.38
N ALA A 71 0.48 14.00 -4.71
CA ALA A 71 0.05 14.32 -3.35
C ALA A 71 1.21 14.24 -2.33
N LEU A 72 2.05 13.21 -2.42
CA LEU A 72 3.23 13.05 -1.55
C LEU A 72 4.26 14.18 -1.78
N GLU A 73 4.45 14.58 -3.04
CA GLU A 73 5.35 15.67 -3.44
C GLU A 73 4.84 17.02 -2.94
N HIS A 74 3.53 17.30 -3.11
CA HIS A 74 2.88 18.50 -2.56
C HIS A 74 3.06 18.60 -1.04
N LYS A 75 3.01 17.47 -0.34
CA LYS A 75 3.25 17.37 1.11
C LYS A 75 4.73 17.43 1.50
N LYS A 76 5.64 17.57 0.53
CA LYS A 76 7.10 17.59 0.68
C LYS A 76 7.68 16.31 1.30
N LEU A 77 6.98 15.19 1.16
CA LEU A 77 7.43 13.87 1.67
C LEU A 77 8.36 13.18 0.67
N ILE A 78 8.25 13.53 -0.60
CA ILE A 78 9.13 13.07 -1.68
C ILE A 78 9.55 14.27 -2.53
N LYS A 79 10.58 14.07 -3.35
CA LYS A 79 11.00 14.99 -4.41
C LYS A 79 11.35 14.21 -5.67
N LYS A 80 11.11 14.81 -6.84
CA LYS A 80 11.57 14.30 -8.13
C LYS A 80 13.00 14.78 -8.37
N GLU A 81 13.90 13.86 -8.69
CA GLU A 81 15.26 14.14 -9.15
C GLU A 81 15.34 13.85 -10.65
N ASN A 82 15.81 14.82 -11.43
CA ASN A 82 15.99 14.67 -12.86
C ASN A 82 17.17 13.73 -13.13
N PHE A 83 16.99 12.79 -14.06
CA PHE A 83 18.13 12.17 -14.74
C PHE A 83 18.64 13.09 -15.84
N ILE A 84 19.90 12.90 -16.23
CA ILE A 84 20.57 13.58 -17.35
C ILE A 84 19.79 13.37 -18.67
N ASP A 85 18.97 12.32 -18.76
CA ASP A 85 18.16 12.01 -19.93
C ASP A 85 16.66 12.31 -19.71
N LYS A 86 16.10 13.16 -20.58
CA LYS A 86 14.86 13.96 -20.40
C LYS A 86 13.55 13.16 -20.30
N ARG A 87 13.60 11.83 -20.17
CA ARG A 87 12.42 10.94 -20.23
C ARG A 87 12.21 10.07 -19.00
N SER A 88 13.07 10.16 -17.98
CA SER A 88 12.85 9.46 -16.70
C SER A 88 13.24 10.35 -15.53
N TYR A 89 12.34 10.54 -14.57
CA TYR A 89 12.66 11.15 -13.29
C TYR A 89 12.70 10.05 -12.22
N LYS A 90 13.64 10.19 -11.29
CA LYS A 90 13.68 9.35 -10.10
C LYS A 90 12.87 10.04 -9.00
N ILE A 91 12.20 9.25 -8.19
CA ILE A 91 11.55 9.76 -6.99
C ILE A 91 12.39 9.35 -5.80
N VAL A 92 12.67 10.30 -4.92
CA VAL A 92 13.36 10.02 -3.66
C VAL A 92 12.57 10.61 -2.49
N ILE A 93 12.63 9.92 -1.37
CA ILE A 93 12.04 10.38 -0.13
C ILE A 93 12.85 11.54 0.47
N THR A 94 12.17 12.51 1.07
CA THR A 94 12.81 13.62 1.81
C THR A 94 13.07 13.22 3.27
N GLU A 95 13.85 14.00 4.02
CA GLU A 95 13.99 13.78 5.47
C GLU A 95 12.65 13.89 6.21
N LYS A 96 11.79 14.85 5.82
CA LYS A 96 10.41 14.92 6.31
C LYS A 96 9.63 13.63 6.02
N GLY A 97 9.75 13.12 4.80
CA GLY A 97 9.13 11.85 4.40
C GLY A 97 9.60 10.67 5.24
N LYS A 98 10.90 10.58 5.53
CA LYS A 98 11.48 9.52 6.37
C LYS A 98 10.95 9.58 7.80
N THR A 99 10.85 10.77 8.39
CA THR A 99 10.28 10.93 9.73
C THR A 99 8.82 10.46 9.77
N VAL A 100 7.98 10.98 8.86
CA VAL A 100 6.57 10.56 8.74
C VAL A 100 6.44 9.05 8.52
N LEU A 101 7.27 8.48 7.65
CA LEU A 101 7.27 7.06 7.37
C LEU A 101 7.61 6.23 8.62
N LYS A 102 8.61 6.65 9.38
CA LYS A 102 9.02 5.98 10.63
C LYS A 102 7.92 6.02 11.69
N ASP A 103 7.22 7.15 11.81
CA ASP A 103 6.13 7.28 12.78
C ASP A 103 4.94 6.37 12.41
N ILE A 104 4.58 6.32 11.13
CA ILE A 104 3.53 5.45 10.62
C ILE A 104 3.94 3.97 10.71
N ASP A 105 5.21 3.63 10.46
CA ASP A 105 5.73 2.26 10.61
C ASP A 105 5.50 1.73 12.04
N ASN A 106 5.70 2.58 13.06
CA ASN A 106 5.40 2.21 14.45
C ASN A 106 3.91 1.90 14.68
N ILE A 107 3.02 2.62 14.00
CA ILE A 107 1.58 2.36 14.04
C ILE A 107 1.26 1.03 13.35
N VAL A 108 1.85 0.77 12.17
CA VAL A 108 1.70 -0.49 11.44
C VAL A 108 2.16 -1.68 12.29
N LEU A 109 3.27 -1.56 13.01
CA LEU A 109 3.75 -2.61 13.92
C LEU A 109 2.74 -2.92 15.04
N LYS A 110 2.05 -1.91 15.59
CA LYS A 110 0.98 -2.13 16.58
C LYS A 110 -0.21 -2.89 15.98
N PHE A 111 -0.62 -2.53 14.77
CA PHE A 111 -1.71 -3.22 14.07
C PHE A 111 -1.33 -4.67 13.76
N ARG A 112 -0.13 -4.90 13.27
CA ARG A 112 0.42 -6.23 12.99
C ARG A 112 0.41 -7.10 14.24
N LYS A 113 0.95 -6.61 15.36
CA LYS A 113 0.93 -7.32 16.66
C LYS A 113 -0.49 -7.64 17.13
N LYS A 114 -1.45 -6.74 16.92
CA LYS A 114 -2.86 -6.99 17.25
C LYS A 114 -3.43 -8.15 16.44
N ILE A 115 -3.12 -8.24 15.15
CA ILE A 115 -3.56 -9.33 14.28
C ILE A 115 -2.87 -10.64 14.71
N GLU A 116 -1.55 -10.64 14.83
CA GLU A 116 -0.72 -11.81 15.17
C GLU A 116 -1.01 -12.36 16.58
N LYS A 117 -1.54 -11.55 17.50
CA LYS A 117 -2.00 -12.03 18.81
C LYS A 117 -3.29 -12.87 18.72
N ASN A 118 -4.12 -12.66 17.70
CA ASN A 118 -5.44 -13.26 17.59
C ASN A 118 -5.56 -14.27 16.43
N ILE A 119 -4.56 -14.33 15.56
CA ILE A 119 -4.50 -15.23 14.41
C ILE A 119 -3.14 -15.90 14.41
N SER A 120 -3.13 -17.24 14.40
CA SER A 120 -1.88 -17.99 14.38
C SER A 120 -1.09 -17.73 13.09
N LYS A 121 0.22 -17.89 13.18
CA LYS A 121 1.13 -17.67 12.05
C LYS A 121 0.76 -18.56 10.86
N GLU A 122 0.39 -19.81 11.11
CA GLU A 122 0.01 -20.80 10.09
C GLU A 122 -1.25 -20.36 9.32
N LYS A 123 -2.24 -19.78 10.01
CA LYS A 123 -3.44 -19.24 9.35
C LYS A 123 -3.13 -18.02 8.49
N ILE A 124 -2.21 -17.16 8.92
CA ILE A 124 -1.77 -16.00 8.14
C ILE A 124 -1.01 -16.46 6.88
N GLU A 125 -0.12 -17.43 7.03
CA GLU A 125 0.63 -18.01 5.91
C GLU A 125 -0.29 -18.70 4.90
N CYS A 126 -1.24 -19.49 5.39
CA CYS A 126 -2.28 -20.11 4.57
C CYS A 126 -3.12 -19.06 3.82
N LEU A 127 -3.51 -17.97 4.47
CA LEU A 127 -4.22 -16.87 3.83
C LEU A 127 -3.39 -16.28 2.67
N PHE A 128 -2.11 -16.00 2.87
CA PHE A 128 -1.25 -15.46 1.82
C PHE A 128 -1.07 -16.44 0.65
N GLU A 129 -0.92 -17.73 0.93
CA GLU A 129 -0.83 -18.76 -0.10
C GLU A 129 -2.11 -18.81 -0.96
N VAL A 130 -3.29 -18.84 -0.32
CA VAL A 130 -4.59 -18.88 -1.01
C VAL A 130 -4.79 -17.63 -1.86
N LEU A 131 -4.49 -16.44 -1.33
CA LEU A 131 -4.60 -15.18 -2.07
C LEU A 131 -3.67 -15.15 -3.30
N ALA A 132 -2.43 -15.62 -3.16
CA ALA A 132 -1.50 -15.68 -4.27
C ALA A 132 -1.97 -16.63 -5.39
N LYS A 133 -2.57 -17.77 -5.02
CA LYS A 133 -3.17 -18.70 -5.99
C LYS A 133 -4.35 -18.06 -6.72
N ILE A 134 -5.25 -17.38 -6.00
CA ILE A 134 -6.38 -16.66 -6.60
C ILE A 134 -5.88 -15.59 -7.58
N GLU A 135 -4.89 -14.79 -7.18
CA GLU A 135 -4.33 -13.74 -8.05
C GLU A 135 -3.73 -14.33 -9.33
N LYS A 136 -3.02 -15.46 -9.24
CA LYS A 136 -2.46 -16.15 -10.41
C LYS A 136 -3.57 -16.62 -11.36
N ILE A 137 -4.58 -17.31 -10.84
CA ILE A 137 -5.73 -17.82 -11.63
C ILE A 137 -6.45 -16.69 -12.38
N MET A 138 -6.52 -15.49 -11.81
CA MET A 138 -7.20 -14.34 -12.42
C MET A 138 -6.35 -13.58 -13.46
N LYS A 139 -5.05 -13.87 -13.54
CA LYS A 139 -4.11 -13.28 -14.52
C LYS A 139 -3.84 -14.20 -15.71
N ASP A 140 -4.05 -15.50 -15.52
CA ASP A 140 -4.02 -16.53 -16.57
C ASP A 140 -5.32 -16.49 -17.40
#